data_AF-A0A379VM81-F1
#
_entry.id   AF-A0A379VM81-F1
#
_cell.length_a   1.000
_cell.length_b   1.000
_cell.length_c   1.000
_cell.angle_alpha   90.00
_cell.angle_beta   90.00
_cell.angle_gamma   90.00
#
_symmetry.space_group_name_H-M   'P 1'
#
loop_
_entity.id
_entity.type
_entity.pdbx_description
1 polymer ?
#
loop_
_entity_poly.entity_id
_entity_poly.type
_entity_poly.pdbx_seq_one_letter_code
_entity_poly.pdbx_strand_id
1 'polypeptide(L)'
;MKVETHNHPTAISPWPGAATGSGGEIRDEGATGRGAKPKAGLVGFSVSNLRIPGFEQPWEEDFGKPERIVTALDIMTEGPLGGAAFNNEFGRPALTGYFRTYEEKVNSHNGEELRGYHKPIMLAGGIGNIRADHVQKGEIVVGAKLIVLGGPAMNIGLGGGAASSMASGQSDADLDFASVQRDNPEMERRCQEVIDRCWQLGDANPILFIHDVGAGGLSNAMPELVSDGGRGGKFELRDILSDEPGMSPLEIWCNESQERYVLAVAADQLPLFDELCKRERAPYAVIGDATEEQHLSLHDNHFDNQPIDLAAGCPAGQNAENDPRCANIEGERRCAEPRGYHNCRRGKSYSASADRGGKNLPCHYWRPYRHRYGGA
;
A
#
# COMPACT_ATOMS: atom_id res chain seq x y z
N MET A 1 -5.74 1.34 -16.51
CA MET A 1 -4.40 0.76 -16.76
C MET A 1 -3.52 1.23 -15.62
N LYS A 2 -2.74 0.32 -15.03
CA LYS A 2 -1.80 0.61 -13.95
C LYS A 2 -0.53 -0.23 -14.20
N VAL A 3 0.60 0.26 -13.69
CA VAL A 3 1.87 -0.46 -13.66
C VAL A 3 2.55 -0.06 -12.36
N GLU A 4 3.02 -1.04 -11.62
CA GLU A 4 3.73 -0.89 -10.35
C GLU A 4 5.07 -1.63 -10.39
N THR A 5 5.91 -1.36 -9.39
CA THR A 5 7.19 -2.05 -9.22
C THR A 5 7.36 -2.51 -7.78
N HIS A 6 7.99 -3.67 -7.60
CA HIS A 6 8.19 -4.30 -6.29
C HIS A 6 9.66 -4.67 -6.02
N ASN A 7 10.54 -3.68 -6.28
CA ASN A 7 11.98 -3.87 -6.44
C ASN A 7 12.70 -4.30 -5.16
N HIS A 8 12.48 -3.59 -4.05
CA HIS A 8 13.21 -3.83 -2.80
C HIS A 8 12.88 -5.21 -2.21
N PRO A 9 11.60 -5.60 -2.03
CA PRO A 9 11.28 -6.92 -1.48
C PRO A 9 11.76 -8.06 -2.38
N THR A 10 11.72 -7.89 -3.71
CA THR A 10 12.22 -8.91 -4.64
C THR A 10 13.73 -9.15 -4.53
N ALA A 11 14.51 -8.14 -4.10
CA ALA A 11 15.94 -8.32 -3.84
C ALA A 11 16.24 -9.23 -2.63
N ILE A 12 15.29 -9.33 -1.69
CA ILE A 12 15.43 -10.06 -0.43
C ILE A 12 14.75 -11.43 -0.51
N SER A 13 13.49 -11.46 -0.95
CA SER A 13 12.69 -12.67 -1.10
C SER A 13 11.92 -12.63 -2.43
N PRO A 14 12.49 -13.21 -3.50
CA PRO A 14 12.05 -12.96 -4.87
C PRO A 14 10.65 -13.50 -5.17
N TRP A 15 10.29 -14.69 -4.69
CA TRP A 15 8.96 -15.26 -4.91
C TRP A 15 7.85 -14.36 -4.35
N PRO A 16 7.77 -14.11 -3.03
CA PRO A 16 6.69 -13.30 -2.50
C PRO A 16 6.80 -11.85 -2.96
N GLY A 17 8.00 -11.29 -3.13
CA GLY A 17 8.18 -9.94 -3.65
C GLY A 17 7.56 -9.75 -5.04
N ALA A 18 7.70 -10.73 -5.92
CA ALA A 18 7.10 -10.70 -7.25
C ALA A 18 5.59 -11.01 -7.25
N ALA A 19 5.16 -11.94 -6.40
CA ALA A 19 3.76 -12.31 -6.23
C ALA A 19 2.95 -11.12 -5.71
N THR A 20 3.40 -10.49 -4.62
CA THR A 20 2.72 -9.32 -4.03
C THR A 20 2.81 -8.08 -4.90
N GLY A 21 3.85 -7.95 -5.73
CA GLY A 21 3.89 -6.93 -6.78
C GLY A 21 2.75 -7.08 -7.80
N SER A 22 2.42 -8.32 -8.18
CA SER A 22 1.26 -8.58 -9.02
C SER A 22 -0.05 -8.35 -8.26
N GLY A 23 -0.16 -8.82 -7.02
CA GLY A 23 -1.35 -8.64 -6.19
C GLY A 23 -1.68 -7.18 -5.91
N GLY A 24 -0.71 -6.37 -5.46
CA GLY A 24 -0.91 -4.94 -5.22
C GLY A 24 -1.49 -4.22 -6.44
N GLU A 25 -0.91 -4.46 -7.61
CA GLU A 25 -1.38 -3.85 -8.86
C GLU A 25 -2.76 -4.38 -9.30
N ILE A 26 -3.09 -5.64 -9.01
CA ILE A 26 -4.46 -6.17 -9.22
C ILE A 26 -5.47 -5.47 -8.31
N ARG A 27 -5.10 -5.17 -7.06
CA ARG A 27 -5.97 -4.42 -6.14
C ARG A 27 -6.24 -3.01 -6.64
N ASP A 28 -5.23 -2.31 -7.15
CA ASP A 28 -5.40 -1.00 -7.79
C ASP A 28 -6.42 -1.04 -8.94
N GLU A 29 -6.32 -2.06 -9.79
CA GLU A 29 -7.25 -2.26 -10.89
C GLU A 29 -8.68 -2.46 -10.36
N GLY A 30 -8.88 -3.36 -9.40
CA GLY A 30 -10.19 -3.64 -8.79
C GLY A 30 -10.79 -2.45 -8.05
N ALA A 31 -9.94 -1.64 -7.40
CA ALA A 31 -10.31 -0.44 -6.65
C ALA A 31 -10.45 0.82 -7.52
N THR A 32 -10.30 0.74 -8.84
CA THR A 32 -10.52 1.89 -9.72
C THR A 32 -11.99 2.33 -9.66
N GLY A 33 -12.22 3.63 -9.41
CA GLY A 33 -13.57 4.20 -9.33
C GLY A 33 -14.41 3.52 -8.22
N ARG A 34 -15.63 3.08 -8.54
CA ARG A 34 -16.55 2.39 -7.62
C ARG A 34 -16.53 0.86 -7.78
N GLY A 35 -15.39 0.33 -8.22
CA GLY A 35 -15.20 -1.09 -8.51
C GLY A 35 -15.05 -1.34 -10.00
N ALA A 36 -14.01 -2.11 -10.36
CA ALA A 36 -13.72 -2.49 -11.74
C ALA A 36 -13.23 -3.95 -11.79
N LYS A 37 -12.96 -4.44 -13.01
CA LYS A 37 -12.55 -5.82 -13.24
C LYS A 37 -11.19 -5.91 -13.96
N PRO A 38 -10.14 -6.42 -13.30
CA PRO A 38 -8.88 -6.76 -13.94
C PRO A 38 -9.09 -7.75 -15.09
N LYS A 39 -8.32 -7.62 -16.17
CA LYS A 39 -8.49 -8.44 -17.38
C LYS A 39 -7.21 -9.14 -17.82
N ALA A 40 -6.10 -8.44 -17.95
CA ALA A 40 -4.85 -9.01 -18.45
C ALA A 40 -3.65 -8.27 -17.85
N GLY A 41 -2.62 -9.03 -17.51
CA GLY A 41 -1.40 -8.52 -16.92
C GLY A 41 -0.21 -8.48 -17.89
N LEU A 42 0.83 -7.79 -17.46
CA LEU A 42 2.17 -7.77 -18.01
C LEU A 42 3.21 -7.88 -16.90
N VAL A 43 4.38 -8.43 -17.22
CA VAL A 43 5.45 -8.67 -16.25
C VAL A 43 6.80 -8.22 -16.79
N GLY A 44 7.61 -7.56 -15.97
CA GLY A 44 8.92 -7.05 -16.37
C GLY A 44 10.01 -7.36 -15.35
N PHE A 45 11.16 -7.83 -15.82
CA PHE A 45 12.34 -8.05 -14.98
C PHE A 45 13.59 -7.39 -15.55
N SER A 46 14.32 -6.65 -14.71
CA SER A 46 15.72 -6.29 -14.95
C SER A 46 16.59 -6.79 -13.81
N VAL A 47 17.63 -7.54 -14.13
CA VAL A 47 18.55 -8.15 -13.15
C VAL A 47 20.01 -8.02 -13.63
N SER A 48 20.94 -8.27 -12.72
CA SER A 48 22.37 -8.44 -13.03
C SER A 48 22.63 -9.70 -13.89
N ASN A 49 23.89 -10.04 -14.18
CA ASN A 49 24.20 -11.22 -14.99
C ASN A 49 23.77 -12.51 -14.28
N LEU A 50 23.30 -13.50 -15.06
CA LEU A 50 22.74 -14.73 -14.49
C LEU A 50 23.84 -15.68 -14.03
N ARG A 51 24.96 -15.76 -14.77
CA ARG A 51 26.08 -16.64 -14.46
C ARG A 51 25.62 -18.06 -14.14
N ILE A 52 24.82 -18.63 -15.05
CA ILE A 52 24.26 -19.98 -14.90
C ILE A 52 25.42 -20.98 -14.81
N PRO A 53 25.52 -21.79 -13.73
CA PRO A 53 26.62 -22.75 -13.58
C PRO A 53 26.71 -23.72 -14.77
N GLY A 54 27.88 -23.78 -15.41
CA GLY A 54 28.11 -24.58 -16.61
C GLY A 54 27.57 -23.98 -17.92
N PHE A 55 27.03 -22.76 -17.87
CA PHE A 55 26.54 -22.00 -19.03
C PHE A 55 26.92 -20.51 -18.97
N GLU A 56 28.07 -20.23 -18.36
CA GLU A 56 28.65 -18.89 -18.27
C GLU A 56 28.90 -18.29 -19.66
N GLN A 57 28.60 -17.00 -19.81
CA GLN A 57 28.79 -16.28 -21.06
C GLN A 57 30.07 -15.43 -21.01
N PRO A 58 30.73 -15.17 -22.16
CA PRO A 58 32.04 -14.53 -22.19
C PRO A 58 32.07 -13.06 -21.76
N TRP A 59 30.90 -12.43 -21.58
CA TRP A 59 30.77 -11.05 -21.07
C TRP A 59 30.45 -11.00 -19.58
N GLU A 60 30.25 -12.14 -18.91
CA GLU A 60 29.89 -12.15 -17.48
C GLU A 60 31.14 -12.15 -16.60
N GLU A 61 31.23 -11.20 -15.67
CA GLU A 61 32.27 -11.12 -14.64
C GLU A 61 31.62 -11.16 -13.25
N ASP A 62 32.25 -11.83 -12.28
CA ASP A 62 31.77 -11.83 -10.89
C ASP A 62 32.29 -10.61 -10.13
N PHE A 63 31.42 -9.62 -9.92
CA PHE A 63 31.72 -8.43 -9.13
C PHE A 63 31.34 -8.56 -7.65
N GLY A 64 30.88 -9.74 -7.21
CA GLY A 64 30.30 -9.95 -5.88
C GLY A 64 28.91 -9.33 -5.74
N LYS A 65 28.31 -9.49 -4.56
CA LYS A 65 27.02 -8.89 -4.18
C LYS A 65 26.94 -8.73 -2.65
N PRO A 66 26.05 -7.89 -2.10
CA PRO A 66 25.73 -7.93 -0.69
C PRO A 66 25.23 -9.32 -0.24
N GLU A 67 25.68 -9.79 0.93
CA GLU A 67 25.33 -11.13 1.45
C GLU A 67 23.82 -11.33 1.62
N ARG A 68 23.11 -10.31 2.10
CA ARG A 68 21.67 -10.36 2.41
C ARG A 68 20.72 -10.36 1.21
N ILE A 69 21.20 -10.00 0.02
CA ILE A 69 20.35 -10.02 -1.18
C ILE A 69 20.58 -11.32 -1.94
N VAL A 70 19.58 -11.77 -2.67
CA VAL A 70 19.71 -12.96 -3.52
C VAL A 70 20.44 -12.64 -4.84
N THR A 71 20.85 -13.67 -5.57
CA THR A 71 21.53 -13.50 -6.87
C THR A 71 20.53 -13.15 -7.97
N ALA A 72 21.01 -12.61 -9.10
CA ALA A 72 20.18 -12.41 -10.29
C ALA A 72 19.57 -13.72 -10.81
N LEU A 73 20.31 -14.84 -10.72
CA LEU A 73 19.82 -16.17 -11.09
C LEU A 73 18.67 -16.61 -10.18
N ASP A 74 18.81 -16.41 -8.87
CA ASP A 74 17.79 -16.76 -7.88
C ASP A 74 16.51 -15.93 -8.10
N ILE A 75 16.65 -14.62 -8.35
CA ILE A 75 15.53 -13.74 -8.72
C ILE A 75 14.81 -14.25 -9.96
N MET A 76 15.55 -14.65 -11.00
CA MET A 76 14.94 -15.16 -12.24
C MET A 76 14.45 -16.59 -12.15
N THR A 77 14.79 -17.32 -11.08
CA THR A 77 14.29 -18.67 -10.82
C THR A 77 12.98 -18.58 -10.03
N GLU A 78 12.97 -17.82 -8.93
CA GLU A 78 11.86 -17.78 -7.98
C GLU A 78 10.87 -16.64 -8.26
N GLY A 79 11.35 -15.47 -8.70
CA GLY A 79 10.52 -14.28 -8.92
C GLY A 79 9.44 -14.48 -10.00
N PRO A 80 9.80 -14.94 -11.23
CA PRO A 80 8.81 -15.25 -12.25
C PRO A 80 7.78 -16.29 -11.79
N LEU A 81 8.17 -17.28 -10.99
CA LEU A 81 7.25 -18.28 -10.45
C LEU A 81 6.26 -17.67 -9.47
N GLY A 82 6.70 -16.80 -8.55
CA GLY A 82 5.82 -16.06 -7.64
C GLY A 82 4.84 -15.14 -8.38
N GLY A 83 5.33 -14.34 -9.32
CA GLY A 83 4.46 -13.48 -10.15
C GLY A 83 3.45 -14.29 -11.00
N ALA A 84 3.88 -15.41 -11.56
CA ALA A 84 3.00 -16.31 -12.31
C ALA A 84 1.98 -17.02 -11.40
N ALA A 85 2.38 -17.47 -10.22
CA ALA A 85 1.51 -18.10 -9.24
C ALA A 85 0.34 -17.18 -8.90
N PHE A 86 0.62 -15.90 -8.61
CA PHE A 86 -0.42 -14.91 -8.32
C PHE A 86 -1.38 -14.73 -9.50
N ASN A 87 -0.85 -14.48 -10.71
CA ASN A 87 -1.67 -14.29 -11.91
C ASN A 87 -2.54 -15.52 -12.22
N ASN A 88 -1.99 -16.72 -12.07
CA ASN A 88 -2.67 -17.98 -12.36
C ASN A 88 -3.81 -18.25 -11.38
N GLU A 89 -3.53 -18.17 -10.08
CA GLU A 89 -4.49 -18.51 -9.04
C GLU A 89 -5.59 -17.44 -8.89
N PHE A 90 -5.24 -16.16 -9.04
CA PHE A 90 -6.23 -15.09 -9.18
C PHE A 90 -7.07 -15.23 -10.48
N GLY A 91 -6.44 -15.72 -11.55
CA GLY A 91 -7.07 -15.96 -12.83
C GLY A 91 -7.06 -14.76 -13.77
N ARG A 92 -5.92 -14.07 -13.92
CA ARG A 92 -5.67 -13.12 -15.02
C ARG A 92 -4.53 -13.61 -15.92
N PRO A 93 -4.68 -13.60 -17.25
CA PRO A 93 -3.60 -13.96 -18.16
C PRO A 93 -2.51 -12.88 -18.20
N ALA A 94 -1.24 -13.28 -18.08
CA ALA A 94 -0.07 -12.42 -18.32
C ALA A 94 0.34 -12.55 -19.80
N LEU A 95 0.16 -11.48 -20.59
CA LEU A 95 0.16 -11.57 -22.07
C LEU A 95 1.33 -10.85 -22.75
N THR A 96 2.10 -10.06 -22.01
CA THR A 96 3.29 -9.38 -22.52
C THR A 96 4.28 -9.16 -21.39
N GLY A 97 5.52 -8.85 -21.74
CA GLY A 97 6.54 -8.60 -20.75
C GLY A 97 7.90 -8.27 -21.34
N TYR A 98 8.85 -8.03 -20.47
CA TYR A 98 10.25 -7.87 -20.85
C TYR A 98 11.16 -8.54 -19.83
N PHE A 99 12.32 -9.00 -20.30
CA PHE A 99 13.39 -9.51 -19.45
C PHE A 99 14.72 -8.95 -19.93
N ARG A 100 15.47 -8.31 -19.03
CA ARG A 100 16.77 -7.70 -19.30
C ARG A 100 17.80 -8.15 -18.27
N THR A 101 18.97 -8.54 -18.75
CA THR A 101 20.19 -8.66 -17.95
C THR A 101 21.10 -7.48 -18.26
N TYR A 102 21.66 -6.85 -17.22
CA TYR A 102 22.73 -5.87 -17.36
C TYR A 102 23.54 -5.76 -16.07
N GLU A 103 24.83 -6.00 -16.17
CA GLU A 103 25.82 -5.84 -15.12
C GLU A 103 27.18 -5.73 -15.81
N GLU A 104 27.80 -4.56 -15.73
CA GLU A 104 29.10 -4.34 -16.39
C GLU A 104 29.85 -3.18 -15.73
N LYS A 105 31.18 -3.28 -15.74
CA LYS A 105 32.09 -2.17 -15.43
C LYS A 105 32.20 -1.29 -16.66
N VAL A 106 31.58 -0.11 -16.61
CA VAL A 106 31.48 0.79 -17.77
C VAL A 106 32.01 2.17 -17.43
N ASN A 107 32.60 2.84 -18.43
CA ASN A 107 32.88 4.27 -18.36
C ASN A 107 31.58 5.04 -18.67
N SER A 108 30.83 5.35 -17.61
CA SER A 108 29.55 6.05 -17.67
C SER A 108 29.70 7.53 -17.30
N HIS A 109 28.60 8.20 -17.00
CA HIS A 109 28.56 9.62 -16.66
C HIS A 109 29.42 9.99 -15.43
N ASN A 110 29.70 9.04 -14.54
CA ASN A 110 30.50 9.22 -13.32
C ASN A 110 31.88 8.53 -13.41
N GLY A 111 32.42 8.37 -14.62
CA GLY A 111 33.66 7.64 -14.86
C GLY A 111 33.44 6.12 -14.90
N GLU A 112 34.50 5.37 -14.60
CA GLU A 112 34.46 3.91 -14.55
C GLU A 112 33.78 3.43 -13.26
N GLU A 113 32.66 2.74 -13.41
CA GLU A 113 31.86 2.22 -12.29
C GLU A 113 31.09 0.96 -12.70
N LEU A 114 30.73 0.14 -11.72
CA LEU A 114 29.84 -1.01 -11.93
C LEU A 114 28.40 -0.53 -12.05
N ARG A 115 27.74 -0.85 -13.17
CA ARG A 115 26.34 -0.53 -13.42
C ARG A 115 25.56 -1.80 -13.68
N GLY A 116 24.48 -2.00 -12.95
CA GLY A 116 23.64 -3.18 -13.07
C GLY A 116 22.44 -3.15 -12.13
N TYR A 117 21.85 -4.31 -11.89
CA TYR A 117 20.59 -4.47 -11.16
C TYR A 117 20.70 -5.51 -10.03
N HIS A 118 21.60 -5.29 -9.07
CA HIS A 118 21.61 -6.03 -7.80
C HIS A 118 20.30 -5.82 -7.03
N LYS A 119 19.80 -4.57 -6.97
CA LYS A 119 18.38 -4.30 -6.70
C LYS A 119 17.64 -4.45 -8.04
N PRO A 120 16.78 -5.47 -8.20
CA PRO A 120 16.15 -5.75 -9.49
C PRO A 120 15.11 -4.70 -9.82
N ILE A 121 14.70 -4.67 -11.08
CA ILE A 121 13.35 -4.19 -11.42
C ILE A 121 12.45 -5.42 -11.42
N MET A 122 11.46 -5.45 -10.54
CA MET A 122 10.32 -6.36 -10.64
C MET A 122 9.11 -5.50 -10.93
N LEU A 123 8.49 -5.70 -12.08
CA LEU A 123 7.41 -4.88 -12.60
C LEU A 123 6.19 -5.74 -12.86
N ALA A 124 5.04 -5.28 -12.39
CA ALA A 124 3.74 -5.85 -12.70
C ALA A 124 2.82 -4.73 -13.19
N GLY A 125 1.96 -5.03 -14.15
CA GLY A 125 0.99 -4.06 -14.64
C GLY A 125 -0.16 -4.75 -15.35
N GLY A 126 -1.17 -3.98 -15.69
CA GLY A 126 -2.33 -4.57 -16.32
C GLY A 126 -3.35 -3.59 -16.89
N ILE A 127 -4.36 -4.20 -17.50
CA ILE A 127 -5.55 -3.55 -18.01
C ILE A 127 -6.80 -4.25 -17.47
N GLY A 128 -7.81 -3.43 -17.18
CA GLY A 128 -9.12 -3.85 -16.72
C GLY A 128 -10.24 -3.19 -17.50
N ASN A 129 -11.46 -3.63 -17.25
CA ASN A 129 -12.70 -3.00 -17.75
C ASN A 129 -13.42 -2.31 -16.60
N ILE A 130 -14.10 -1.20 -16.90
CA ILE A 130 -14.93 -0.45 -15.96
C ILE A 130 -16.18 0.08 -16.66
N ARG A 131 -17.32 0.14 -15.93
CA ARG A 131 -18.55 0.79 -16.44
C ARG A 131 -18.43 2.30 -16.32
N ALA A 132 -19.02 3.03 -17.27
CA ALA A 132 -18.91 4.50 -17.35
C ALA A 132 -19.30 5.20 -16.05
N ASP A 133 -20.45 4.82 -15.47
CA ASP A 133 -21.01 5.45 -14.26
C ASP A 133 -20.25 5.07 -12.97
N HIS A 134 -19.28 4.15 -13.07
CA HIS A 134 -18.44 3.73 -11.96
C HIS A 134 -17.01 4.26 -12.06
N VAL A 135 -16.67 5.03 -13.11
CA VAL A 135 -15.33 5.64 -13.27
C VAL A 135 -15.05 6.66 -12.18
N GLN A 136 -16.03 7.52 -11.88
CA GLN A 136 -15.91 8.53 -10.84
C GLN A 136 -16.18 7.92 -9.47
N LYS A 137 -15.36 8.26 -8.47
CA LYS A 137 -15.61 7.93 -7.07
C LYS A 137 -16.94 8.59 -6.63
N GLY A 138 -17.69 7.89 -5.78
CA GLY A 138 -18.90 8.44 -5.18
C GLY A 138 -18.59 9.35 -3.99
N GLU A 139 -19.59 10.11 -3.56
CA GLU A 139 -19.50 10.89 -2.33
C GLU A 139 -19.61 9.96 -1.10
N ILE A 140 -18.73 10.15 -0.12
CA ILE A 140 -18.83 9.47 1.18
C ILE A 140 -19.80 10.27 2.05
N VAL A 141 -20.96 9.69 2.36
CA VAL A 141 -21.95 10.31 3.26
C VAL A 141 -21.52 10.18 4.72
N VAL A 142 -21.94 11.14 5.55
CA VAL A 142 -21.72 11.05 7.00
C VAL A 142 -22.44 9.81 7.55
N GLY A 143 -21.76 9.04 8.41
CA GLY A 143 -22.28 7.77 8.92
C GLY A 143 -22.16 6.60 7.93
N ALA A 144 -21.51 6.79 6.78
CA ALA A 144 -21.11 5.67 5.92
C ALA A 144 -20.20 4.72 6.70
N LYS A 145 -20.39 3.42 6.46
CA LYS A 145 -19.67 2.34 7.10
C LYS A 145 -18.34 2.14 6.40
N LEU A 146 -17.26 2.21 7.17
CA LEU A 146 -15.90 2.05 6.71
C LEU A 146 -15.48 0.60 6.94
N ILE A 147 -15.18 -0.10 5.85
CA ILE A 147 -15.04 -1.55 5.82
C ILE A 147 -13.64 -1.92 5.35
N VAL A 148 -13.06 -2.93 5.98
CA VAL A 148 -11.94 -3.70 5.42
C VAL A 148 -12.52 -4.96 4.78
N LEU A 149 -12.29 -5.13 3.47
CA LEU A 149 -12.61 -6.35 2.73
C LEU A 149 -11.31 -7.12 2.49
N GLY A 150 -11.26 -8.39 2.89
CA GLY A 150 -10.14 -9.27 2.58
C GLY A 150 -9.55 -10.03 3.76
N GLY A 151 -8.27 -10.37 3.63
CA GLY A 151 -7.58 -11.26 4.57
C GLY A 151 -7.44 -10.70 5.99
N PRO A 152 -7.48 -11.56 7.03
CA PRO A 152 -7.05 -11.17 8.37
C PRO A 152 -5.59 -10.69 8.38
N ALA A 153 -5.32 -9.69 9.21
CA ALA A 153 -3.99 -9.11 9.32
C ALA A 153 -3.01 -9.96 10.14
N MET A 154 -1.75 -9.92 9.76
CA MET A 154 -0.58 -10.48 10.44
C MET A 154 0.51 -9.40 10.52
N ASN A 155 1.58 -9.62 11.28
CA ASN A 155 2.69 -8.68 11.39
C ASN A 155 3.65 -8.79 10.20
N ILE A 156 3.17 -8.37 9.03
CA ILE A 156 3.89 -8.44 7.74
C ILE A 156 4.22 -7.04 7.27
N GLY A 157 5.43 -6.85 6.72
CA GLY A 157 5.75 -5.64 5.96
C GLY A 157 5.82 -4.37 6.79
N LEU A 158 5.97 -4.44 8.12
CA LEU A 158 5.91 -3.26 8.97
C LEU A 158 7.01 -2.25 8.59
N GLY A 159 6.61 -1.10 8.06
CA GLY A 159 7.54 -0.06 7.61
C GLY A 159 8.15 -0.32 6.21
N GLY A 160 7.56 -1.20 5.39
CA GLY A 160 8.02 -1.48 4.02
C GLY A 160 8.10 -0.23 3.14
N GLY A 161 7.19 0.73 3.32
CA GLY A 161 7.26 2.05 2.68
C GLY A 161 8.53 2.85 3.01
N ALA A 162 9.04 2.77 4.25
CA ALA A 162 10.29 3.43 4.63
C ALA A 162 11.53 2.65 4.13
N ALA A 163 11.49 1.31 4.22
CA ALA A 163 12.58 0.45 3.75
C ALA A 163 12.80 0.56 2.23
N SER A 164 11.72 0.63 1.43
CA SER A 164 11.79 0.75 -0.02
C SER A 164 12.41 2.07 -0.51
N SER A 165 12.35 3.12 0.33
CA SER A 165 12.90 4.46 0.08
C SER A 165 14.42 4.56 0.30
N MET A 166 15.05 3.54 0.87
CA MET A 166 16.49 3.49 1.15
C MET A 166 17.27 2.73 0.07
N ALA A 167 18.58 3.03 -0.04
CA ALA A 167 19.49 2.27 -0.90
C ALA A 167 19.74 0.86 -0.32
N SER A 168 19.58 -0.17 -1.14
CA SER A 168 19.84 -1.56 -0.76
C SER A 168 21.32 -1.72 -0.41
N GLY A 169 21.67 -2.15 0.81
CA GLY A 169 23.08 -2.34 1.17
C GLY A 169 23.49 -1.99 2.60
N GLN A 170 22.71 -1.17 3.33
CA GLN A 170 23.06 -0.70 4.70
C GLN A 170 21.99 -0.95 5.78
N SER A 171 21.12 -1.93 5.57
CA SER A 171 20.03 -2.33 6.48
C SER A 171 20.43 -3.43 7.49
N ASP A 172 19.78 -3.44 8.66
CA ASP A 172 19.89 -4.43 9.76
C ASP A 172 19.00 -5.66 9.50
N ALA A 173 19.29 -6.80 10.15
CA ALA A 173 18.61 -8.08 9.87
C ALA A 173 17.09 -8.05 10.11
N ASP A 174 16.65 -7.28 11.12
CA ASP A 174 15.22 -7.11 11.43
C ASP A 174 14.45 -6.40 10.30
N LEU A 175 15.11 -5.51 9.56
CA LEU A 175 14.52 -4.81 8.41
C LEU A 175 14.41 -5.73 7.17
N ASP A 176 15.25 -6.75 7.08
CA ASP A 176 15.17 -7.76 6.00
C ASP A 176 13.98 -8.72 6.25
N PHE A 177 13.70 -9.10 7.51
CA PHE A 177 12.47 -9.84 7.85
C PHE A 177 11.21 -9.02 7.56
N ALA A 178 11.21 -7.73 7.88
CA ALA A 178 10.12 -6.82 7.51
C ALA A 178 9.95 -6.66 5.98
N SER A 179 10.93 -7.08 5.19
CA SER A 179 10.86 -7.05 3.72
C SER A 179 10.36 -8.36 3.11
N VAL A 180 10.18 -9.42 3.91
CA VAL A 180 9.57 -10.67 3.45
C VAL A 180 8.06 -10.50 3.36
N GLN A 181 7.57 -10.56 2.13
CA GLN A 181 6.16 -10.45 1.81
C GLN A 181 5.45 -11.82 1.87
N ARG A 182 4.11 -11.81 1.77
CA ARG A 182 3.29 -13.02 1.75
C ARG A 182 2.07 -12.84 0.87
N ASP A 183 1.89 -13.73 -0.10
CA ASP A 183 0.76 -13.74 -1.01
C ASP A 183 -0.29 -14.82 -0.67
N ASN A 184 -1.55 -14.52 -0.95
CA ASN A 184 -2.66 -15.48 -0.98
C ASN A 184 -3.66 -15.12 -2.10
N PRO A 185 -3.37 -15.47 -3.38
CA PRO A 185 -4.15 -15.00 -4.52
C PRO A 185 -5.63 -15.44 -4.49
N GLU A 186 -5.95 -16.59 -3.89
CA GLU A 186 -7.33 -17.06 -3.69
C GLU A 186 -8.17 -16.08 -2.86
N MET A 187 -7.57 -15.49 -1.81
CA MET A 187 -8.24 -14.48 -0.99
C MET A 187 -8.58 -13.24 -1.83
N GLU A 188 -7.65 -12.78 -2.65
CA GLU A 188 -7.87 -11.63 -3.53
C GLU A 188 -8.90 -11.94 -4.61
N ARG A 189 -8.95 -13.18 -5.10
CA ARG A 189 -10.00 -13.62 -6.03
C ARG A 189 -11.38 -13.57 -5.38
N ARG A 190 -11.53 -14.02 -4.14
CA ARG A 190 -12.79 -13.91 -3.39
C ARG A 190 -13.23 -12.46 -3.23
N CYS A 191 -12.30 -11.56 -2.93
CA CYS A 191 -12.57 -10.11 -2.88
C CYS A 191 -13.01 -9.57 -4.23
N GLN A 192 -12.32 -9.95 -5.31
CA GLN A 192 -12.68 -9.52 -6.67
C GLN A 192 -14.08 -10.00 -7.07
N GLU A 193 -14.52 -11.18 -6.65
CA GLU A 193 -15.89 -11.63 -6.91
C GLU A 193 -16.93 -10.74 -6.22
N VAL A 194 -16.67 -10.27 -4.98
CA VAL A 194 -17.55 -9.29 -4.31
C VAL A 194 -17.56 -7.96 -5.06
N ILE A 195 -16.39 -7.44 -5.44
CA ILE A 195 -16.27 -6.22 -6.25
C ILE A 195 -17.05 -6.38 -7.56
N ASP A 196 -16.94 -7.56 -8.19
CA ASP A 196 -17.68 -7.90 -9.38
C ASP A 196 -19.19 -7.85 -9.18
N ARG A 197 -19.71 -8.47 -8.10
CA ARG A 197 -21.13 -8.40 -7.78
C ARG A 197 -21.58 -6.94 -7.59
N CYS A 198 -20.79 -6.14 -6.88
CA CYS A 198 -21.10 -4.72 -6.64
C CYS A 198 -21.26 -3.91 -7.93
N TRP A 199 -20.27 -3.93 -8.84
CA TRP A 199 -20.39 -3.14 -10.08
C TRP A 199 -21.41 -3.73 -11.07
N GLN A 200 -21.66 -5.05 -11.00
CA GLN A 200 -22.70 -5.70 -11.82
C GLN A 200 -24.11 -5.25 -11.48
N LEU A 201 -24.36 -4.78 -10.25
CA LEU A 201 -25.64 -4.17 -9.84
C LEU A 201 -25.92 -2.82 -10.52
N GLY A 202 -24.96 -2.24 -11.25
CA GLY A 202 -25.16 -0.99 -11.98
C GLY A 202 -25.45 0.18 -11.05
N ASP A 203 -26.64 0.78 -11.18
CA ASP A 203 -27.05 1.92 -10.36
C ASP A 203 -27.21 1.53 -8.88
N ALA A 204 -27.50 0.26 -8.60
CA ALA A 204 -27.63 -0.28 -7.24
C ALA A 204 -26.29 -0.76 -6.66
N ASN A 205 -25.15 -0.35 -7.23
CA ASN A 205 -23.83 -0.66 -6.67
C ASN A 205 -23.66 -0.02 -5.27
N PRO A 206 -23.48 -0.82 -4.20
CA PRO A 206 -23.39 -0.31 -2.82
C PRO A 206 -22.06 0.40 -2.52
N ILE A 207 -21.03 0.22 -3.34
CA ILE A 207 -19.72 0.85 -3.15
C ILE A 207 -19.84 2.35 -3.45
N LEU A 208 -19.63 3.18 -2.43
CA LEU A 208 -19.48 4.64 -2.59
C LEU A 208 -18.04 4.97 -2.98
N PHE A 209 -17.10 4.39 -2.26
CA PHE A 209 -15.66 4.57 -2.43
C PHE A 209 -14.95 3.25 -2.12
N ILE A 210 -13.87 2.95 -2.83
CA ILE A 210 -12.99 1.81 -2.59
C ILE A 210 -11.54 2.22 -2.83
N HIS A 211 -10.60 1.69 -2.06
CA HIS A 211 -9.16 1.91 -2.24
C HIS A 211 -8.42 0.62 -1.91
N ASP A 212 -7.28 0.37 -2.55
CA ASP A 212 -6.40 -0.72 -2.21
C ASP A 212 -5.72 -0.47 -0.84
N VAL A 213 -5.27 -1.54 -0.20
CA VAL A 213 -4.34 -1.46 0.93
C VAL A 213 -2.98 -1.96 0.46
N GLY A 214 -1.97 -1.10 0.59
CA GLY A 214 -0.58 -1.36 0.21
C GLY A 214 0.39 -0.83 1.25
N ALA A 215 1.34 -0.01 0.82
CA ALA A 215 2.37 0.58 1.70
C ALA A 215 1.73 1.37 2.86
N GLY A 216 2.23 1.14 4.09
CA GLY A 216 1.68 1.73 5.32
C GLY A 216 0.35 1.12 5.79
N GLY A 217 -0.23 0.15 5.09
CA GLY A 217 -1.41 -0.57 5.55
C GLY A 217 -2.65 0.31 5.72
N LEU A 218 -3.45 0.00 6.76
CA LEU A 218 -4.66 0.78 7.08
C LEU A 218 -4.33 2.21 7.51
N SER A 219 -3.13 2.42 8.05
CA SER A 219 -2.66 3.76 8.44
C SER A 219 -2.53 4.74 7.29
N ASN A 220 -2.36 4.24 6.06
CA ASN A 220 -2.42 5.06 4.86
C ASN A 220 -3.82 4.99 4.21
N ALA A 221 -4.32 3.78 3.98
CA ALA A 221 -5.50 3.56 3.16
C ALA A 221 -6.79 4.14 3.77
N MET A 222 -7.01 4.01 5.09
CA MET A 222 -8.23 4.55 5.73
C MET A 222 -8.23 6.09 5.77
N PRO A 223 -7.14 6.77 6.18
CA PRO A 223 -7.05 8.21 6.09
C PRO A 223 -7.20 8.75 4.66
N GLU A 224 -6.56 8.12 3.66
CA GLU A 224 -6.73 8.51 2.26
C GLU A 224 -8.19 8.40 1.81
N LEU A 225 -8.86 7.29 2.12
CA LEU A 225 -10.26 7.08 1.76
C LEU A 225 -11.19 8.15 2.35
N VAL A 226 -11.08 8.47 3.64
CA VAL A 226 -11.96 9.49 4.25
C VAL A 226 -11.60 10.90 3.80
N SER A 227 -10.30 11.20 3.64
CA SER A 227 -9.79 12.48 3.18
C SER A 227 -10.24 12.80 1.75
N ASP A 228 -10.17 11.83 0.84
CA ASP A 228 -10.64 11.97 -0.54
C ASP A 228 -12.16 12.19 -0.62
N GLY A 229 -12.92 11.65 0.35
CA GLY A 229 -14.34 11.93 0.54
C GLY A 229 -14.64 13.23 1.28
N GLY A 230 -13.64 13.99 1.73
CA GLY A 230 -13.79 15.21 2.51
C GLY A 230 -14.32 14.98 3.93
N ARG A 231 -14.12 13.78 4.49
CA ARG A 231 -14.63 13.33 5.80
C ARG A 231 -13.49 13.06 6.79
N GLY A 232 -13.85 12.92 8.07
CA GLY A 232 -13.02 12.21 9.04
C GLY A 232 -13.46 10.76 9.19
N GLY A 233 -12.90 10.06 10.17
CA GLY A 233 -13.25 8.68 10.47
C GLY A 233 -13.01 8.36 11.94
N LYS A 234 -13.99 7.67 12.53
CA LYS A 234 -13.86 7.04 13.84
C LYS A 234 -13.80 5.53 13.67
N PHE A 235 -12.77 4.92 14.23
CA PHE A 235 -12.42 3.52 14.02
C PHE A 235 -12.33 2.76 15.34
N GLU A 236 -12.67 1.47 15.31
CA GLU A 236 -12.47 0.54 16.41
C GLU A 236 -11.41 -0.49 16.01
N LEU A 237 -10.32 -0.53 16.77
CA LEU A 237 -9.18 -1.39 16.50
C LEU A 237 -9.56 -2.88 16.58
N ARG A 238 -10.42 -3.24 17.54
CA ARG A 238 -10.76 -4.65 17.81
C ARG A 238 -11.79 -5.24 16.87
N ASP A 239 -12.35 -4.43 15.97
CA ASP A 239 -13.20 -4.89 14.87
C ASP A 239 -12.37 -5.34 13.65
N ILE A 240 -11.08 -5.01 13.59
CA ILE A 240 -10.18 -5.44 12.51
C ILE A 240 -9.89 -6.94 12.65
N LEU A 241 -10.10 -7.70 11.56
CA LEU A 241 -9.76 -9.12 11.52
C LEU A 241 -8.24 -9.31 11.67
N SER A 242 -7.83 -10.09 12.66
CA SER A 242 -6.43 -10.37 12.98
C SER A 242 -6.20 -11.86 13.18
N ASP A 243 -5.19 -12.42 12.53
CA ASP A 243 -4.70 -13.79 12.75
C ASP A 243 -3.56 -13.84 13.78
N GLU A 244 -3.06 -12.68 14.23
CA GLU A 244 -2.04 -12.56 15.27
C GLU A 244 -2.56 -11.74 16.46
N PRO A 245 -3.15 -12.38 17.49
CA PRO A 245 -3.75 -11.67 18.62
C PRO A 245 -2.71 -10.94 19.50
N GLY A 246 -1.42 -11.25 19.34
CA GLY A 246 -0.32 -10.60 20.06
C GLY A 246 0.10 -9.24 19.50
N MET A 247 -0.42 -8.82 18.34
CA MET A 247 -0.06 -7.55 17.71
C MET A 247 -0.45 -6.35 18.57
N SER A 248 0.49 -5.41 18.68
CA SER A 248 0.25 -4.08 19.23
C SER A 248 -0.68 -3.27 18.32
N PRO A 249 -1.30 -2.17 18.82
CA PRO A 249 -2.09 -1.28 17.98
C PRO A 249 -1.33 -0.72 16.77
N LEU A 250 0.00 -0.55 16.90
CA LEU A 250 0.89 -0.15 15.80
C LEU A 250 0.93 -1.21 14.72
N GLU A 251 1.17 -2.45 15.09
CA GLU A 251 1.27 -3.55 14.14
C GLU A 251 -0.07 -3.79 13.45
N ILE A 252 -1.19 -3.79 14.17
CA ILE A 252 -2.53 -3.96 13.59
C ILE A 252 -2.83 -2.87 12.54
N TRP A 253 -2.47 -1.62 12.82
CA TRP A 253 -2.82 -0.48 11.98
C TRP A 253 -1.85 -0.27 10.80
N CYS A 254 -0.56 -0.56 10.99
CA CYS A 254 0.50 -0.22 10.05
C CYS A 254 1.10 -1.42 9.29
N ASN A 255 0.70 -2.67 9.60
CA ASN A 255 1.17 -3.81 8.82
C ASN A 255 0.72 -3.72 7.35
N GLU A 256 1.56 -4.22 6.46
CA GLU A 256 1.33 -4.29 5.03
C GLU A 256 0.85 -5.70 4.64
N SER A 257 0.00 -6.33 5.49
CA SER A 257 -0.67 -7.58 5.10
C SER A 257 -1.46 -7.39 3.82
N GLN A 258 -1.41 -8.41 2.97
CA GLN A 258 -1.88 -8.39 1.60
C GLN A 258 -3.37 -8.72 1.46
N GLU A 259 -3.87 -8.66 0.23
CA GLU A 259 -5.25 -9.00 -0.15
C GLU A 259 -6.33 -8.24 0.64
N ARG A 260 -6.09 -6.95 0.91
CA ARG A 260 -7.03 -6.07 1.61
C ARG A 260 -7.42 -4.86 0.78
N TYR A 261 -8.68 -4.46 0.93
CA TYR A 261 -9.27 -3.26 0.36
C TYR A 261 -9.99 -2.50 1.47
N VAL A 262 -10.02 -1.18 1.37
CA VAL A 262 -10.89 -0.34 2.20
C VAL A 262 -12.03 0.21 1.36
N LEU A 263 -13.24 0.24 1.91
CA LEU A 263 -14.41 0.73 1.19
C LEU A 263 -15.43 1.41 2.09
N ALA A 264 -16.18 2.35 1.50
CA ALA A 264 -17.30 3.05 2.13
C ALA A 264 -18.62 2.57 1.54
N VAL A 265 -19.54 2.17 2.40
CA VAL A 265 -20.89 1.69 2.05
C VAL A 265 -21.92 2.39 2.93
N ALA A 266 -23.08 2.74 2.37
CA ALA A 266 -24.17 3.30 3.17
C ALA A 266 -24.72 2.26 4.18
N ALA A 267 -25.11 2.70 5.37
CA ALA A 267 -25.48 1.78 6.45
C ALA A 267 -26.67 0.85 6.10
N ASP A 268 -27.62 1.34 5.29
CA ASP A 268 -28.77 0.59 4.79
C ASP A 268 -28.40 -0.47 3.73
N GLN A 269 -27.23 -0.35 3.10
CA GLN A 269 -26.70 -1.30 2.13
C GLN A 269 -25.85 -2.41 2.77
N LEU A 270 -25.56 -2.34 4.08
CA LEU A 270 -24.80 -3.39 4.78
C LEU A 270 -25.41 -4.79 4.64
N PRO A 271 -26.74 -5.01 4.76
CA PRO A 271 -27.31 -6.36 4.61
C PRO A 271 -27.06 -6.94 3.22
N LEU A 272 -27.12 -6.11 2.18
CA LEU A 272 -26.79 -6.52 0.82
C LEU A 272 -25.30 -6.88 0.73
N PHE A 273 -24.42 -6.00 1.22
CA PHE A 273 -22.98 -6.25 1.18
C PHE A 273 -22.58 -7.53 1.94
N ASP A 274 -23.19 -7.76 3.10
CA ASP A 274 -23.02 -8.97 3.90
C ASP A 274 -23.42 -10.24 3.14
N GLU A 275 -24.55 -10.22 2.42
CA GLU A 275 -24.99 -11.32 1.58
C GLU A 275 -23.96 -11.63 0.48
N LEU A 276 -23.48 -10.60 -0.21
CA LEU A 276 -22.47 -10.74 -1.28
C LEU A 276 -21.18 -11.36 -0.73
N CYS A 277 -20.67 -10.82 0.38
CA CYS A 277 -19.46 -11.34 1.02
C CYS A 277 -19.61 -12.79 1.48
N LYS A 278 -20.73 -13.15 2.13
CA LYS A 278 -20.99 -14.53 2.58
C LYS A 278 -21.11 -15.51 1.42
N ARG A 279 -21.74 -15.10 0.32
CA ARG A 279 -21.87 -15.91 -0.90
C ARG A 279 -20.50 -16.23 -1.50
N GLU A 280 -19.62 -15.24 -1.62
CA GLU A 280 -18.28 -15.41 -2.17
C GLU A 280 -17.25 -15.89 -1.12
N ARG A 281 -17.68 -16.03 0.14
CA ARG A 281 -16.83 -16.34 1.29
C ARG A 281 -15.71 -15.31 1.47
N ALA A 282 -15.91 -14.07 1.04
CA ALA A 282 -14.93 -13.01 1.25
C ALA A 282 -15.06 -12.48 2.69
N PRO A 283 -14.01 -12.55 3.54
CA PRO A 283 -14.07 -11.98 4.87
C PRO A 283 -14.13 -10.45 4.76
N TYR A 284 -14.88 -9.83 5.65
CA TYR A 284 -14.91 -8.38 5.79
C TYR A 284 -15.21 -8.00 7.22
N ALA A 285 -14.85 -6.78 7.59
CA ALA A 285 -15.22 -6.18 8.86
C ALA A 285 -15.59 -4.71 8.67
N VAL A 286 -16.69 -4.29 9.30
CA VAL A 286 -16.98 -2.87 9.50
C VAL A 286 -16.12 -2.43 10.68
N ILE A 287 -15.19 -1.50 10.47
CA ILE A 287 -14.23 -1.07 11.49
C ILE A 287 -14.43 0.37 11.91
N GLY A 288 -15.41 1.08 11.35
CA GLY A 288 -15.63 2.48 11.66
C GLY A 288 -16.77 3.14 10.90
N ASP A 289 -16.96 4.42 11.18
CA ASP A 289 -17.92 5.29 10.50
C ASP A 289 -17.25 6.57 9.99
N ALA A 290 -17.68 7.04 8.82
CA ALA A 290 -17.29 8.35 8.31
C ALA A 290 -17.94 9.47 9.14
N THR A 291 -17.16 10.50 9.49
CA THR A 291 -17.61 11.64 10.29
C THR A 291 -17.65 12.93 9.47
N GLU A 292 -18.54 13.85 9.85
CA GLU A 292 -18.53 15.21 9.29
C GLU A 292 -17.29 15.98 9.73
N GLU A 293 -16.95 15.87 11.02
CA GLU A 293 -15.71 16.41 11.55
C GLU A 293 -14.52 15.73 10.88
N GLN A 294 -13.61 16.54 10.31
CA GLN A 294 -12.36 16.09 9.71
C GLN A 294 -11.37 15.74 10.82
N HIS A 295 -11.63 14.63 11.48
CA HIS A 295 -10.85 14.09 12.58
C HIS A 295 -10.67 12.58 12.42
N LEU A 296 -9.49 12.08 12.75
CA LEU A 296 -9.15 10.67 12.74
C LEU A 296 -9.05 10.17 14.18
N SER A 297 -9.96 9.28 14.57
CA SER A 297 -9.90 8.59 15.86
C SER A 297 -9.83 7.08 15.68
N LEU A 298 -8.93 6.45 16.43
CA LEU A 298 -8.85 5.00 16.56
C LEU A 298 -8.98 4.68 18.04
N HIS A 299 -10.03 3.94 18.39
CA HIS A 299 -10.32 3.47 19.73
C HIS A 299 -9.89 2.00 19.88
N ASP A 300 -9.58 1.58 21.10
CA ASP A 300 -9.26 0.20 21.43
C ASP A 300 -10.08 -0.27 22.63
N ASN A 301 -11.13 -1.06 22.36
CA ASN A 301 -12.01 -1.62 23.39
C ASN A 301 -11.30 -2.56 24.39
N HIS A 302 -10.19 -3.19 24.01
CA HIS A 302 -9.49 -4.12 24.90
C HIS A 302 -8.70 -3.38 25.99
N PHE A 303 -8.11 -2.23 25.64
CA PHE A 303 -7.35 -1.40 26.58
C PHE A 303 -8.10 -0.18 27.10
N ASP A 304 -9.35 0.02 26.66
CA ASP A 304 -10.21 1.16 27.00
C ASP A 304 -9.46 2.49 26.83
N ASN A 305 -8.83 2.66 25.66
CA ASN A 305 -8.03 3.83 25.34
C ASN A 305 -8.16 4.22 23.87
N GLN A 306 -7.48 5.31 23.49
CA GLN A 306 -7.57 5.88 22.15
C GLN A 306 -6.16 5.98 21.53
N PRO A 307 -5.69 4.95 20.79
CA PRO A 307 -4.37 4.97 20.16
C PRO A 307 -4.14 6.13 19.19
N ILE A 308 -5.16 6.59 18.46
CA ILE A 308 -5.06 7.71 17.53
C ILE A 308 -6.15 8.74 17.83
N ASP A 309 -5.74 10.00 17.94
CA ASP A 309 -6.60 11.16 18.18
C ASP A 309 -5.99 12.38 17.47
N LEU A 310 -6.27 12.56 16.17
CA LEU A 310 -5.61 13.55 15.32
C LEU A 310 -6.60 14.27 14.40
N ALA A 311 -6.44 15.58 14.21
CA ALA A 311 -7.19 16.32 13.19
C ALA A 311 -6.80 15.86 11.76
N ALA A 312 -7.78 15.60 10.91
CA ALA A 312 -7.56 15.23 9.51
C ALA A 312 -7.09 16.46 8.73
N GLY A 313 -6.02 16.31 7.95
CA GLY A 313 -5.38 17.40 7.19
C GLY A 313 -4.01 17.83 7.69
N CYS A 314 -3.48 17.24 8.77
CA CYS A 314 -2.05 17.36 9.08
C CYS A 314 -1.27 16.35 8.22
N PRO A 315 -0.45 16.80 7.25
CA PRO A 315 0.45 15.90 6.56
C PRO A 315 1.41 15.31 7.60
N ALA A 316 1.54 13.99 7.60
CA ALA A 316 2.51 13.34 8.46
C ALA A 316 3.92 13.91 8.17
N GLY A 317 4.49 14.60 9.15
CA GLY A 317 5.78 15.30 9.03
C GLY A 317 5.78 16.78 9.44
N GLN A 318 4.65 17.41 9.77
CA GLN A 318 4.64 18.75 10.36
C GLN A 318 4.03 18.75 11.76
N ASN A 319 4.88 18.70 12.79
CA ASN A 319 4.48 19.18 14.11
C ASN A 319 4.21 20.70 14.01
N ALA A 320 3.19 21.17 14.73
CA ALA A 320 2.99 22.60 15.02
C ALA A 320 4.23 23.25 15.69
N GLU A 321 5.20 22.42 16.11
CA GLU A 321 6.51 22.85 16.59
C GLU A 321 7.43 23.45 15.52
N ASN A 322 7.22 23.17 14.23
CA ASN A 322 8.09 23.59 13.12
C ASN A 322 7.38 24.38 12.01
N ASP A 323 6.23 25.01 12.27
CA ASP A 323 5.64 25.96 11.30
C ASP A 323 6.49 27.24 11.22
N PRO A 324 7.14 27.57 10.07
CA PRO A 324 7.93 28.79 9.92
C PRO A 324 7.12 30.09 10.08
N ARG A 325 5.79 30.01 10.20
CA ARG A 325 4.88 31.13 10.46
C ARG A 325 4.55 31.35 11.94
N CYS A 326 4.95 30.44 12.84
CA CYS A 326 4.73 30.60 14.28
C CYS A 326 6.06 30.99 14.95
N ALA A 327 6.08 32.13 15.62
CA ALA A 327 7.24 32.62 16.37
C ALA A 327 6.94 32.58 17.88
N ASN A 328 7.94 32.23 18.69
CA ASN A 328 7.86 32.35 20.15
C ASN A 328 8.08 33.82 20.53
N ILE A 329 7.05 34.43 21.09
CA ILE A 329 7.12 35.77 21.69
C ILE A 329 6.68 35.61 23.14
N GLU A 330 7.57 35.92 24.09
CA GLU A 330 7.28 35.95 25.54
C GLU A 330 6.69 34.65 26.14
N GLY A 331 7.13 33.49 25.67
CA GLY A 331 6.76 32.19 26.27
C GLY A 331 5.38 31.66 25.86
N GLU A 332 4.66 32.37 24.98
CA GLU A 332 3.46 31.87 24.30
C GLU A 332 3.71 31.73 22.79
N ARG A 333 3.37 30.57 22.22
CA ARG A 333 3.52 30.30 20.78
C ARG A 333 2.28 30.82 20.05
N ARG A 334 2.41 31.90 19.27
CA ARG A 334 1.29 32.50 18.50
C ARG A 334 1.43 32.21 17.01
N CYS A 335 0.36 31.74 16.39
CA CYS A 335 0.29 31.49 14.95
C CYS A 335 -0.61 32.55 14.29
N ALA A 336 -0.20 33.08 13.15
CA ALA A 336 -0.96 34.11 12.44
C ALA A 336 -2.19 33.51 11.75
N GLU A 337 -3.39 34.01 12.09
CA GLU A 337 -4.62 33.67 11.37
C GLU A 337 -4.62 34.25 9.94
N PRO A 338 -5.18 33.52 8.95
CA PRO A 338 -5.27 34.03 7.59
C PRO A 338 -6.34 35.11 7.53
N ARG A 339 -5.93 36.38 7.41
CA ARG A 339 -6.83 37.44 6.93
C ARG A 339 -7.23 37.08 5.49
N GLY A 340 -8.46 36.64 5.31
CA GLY A 340 -9.06 36.52 3.99
C GLY A 340 -9.10 37.88 3.29
N TYR A 341 -8.85 37.89 1.98
CA TYR A 341 -9.58 38.69 0.99
C TYR A 341 -9.33 38.13 -0.41
N HIS A 342 -10.41 37.95 -1.15
CA HIS A 342 -10.44 37.66 -2.59
C HIS A 342 -9.67 38.70 -3.42
N ASN A 343 -8.99 38.25 -4.49
CA ASN A 343 -9.25 38.79 -5.82
C ASN A 343 -8.68 37.95 -6.97
N CYS A 344 -9.46 37.95 -8.05
CA CYS A 344 -9.31 37.21 -9.30
C CYS A 344 -8.35 37.95 -10.27
N ARG A 345 -7.43 37.24 -10.94
CA ARG A 345 -7.21 37.24 -12.41
C ARG A 345 -5.81 36.80 -12.87
N ARG A 346 -5.84 35.99 -13.95
CA ARG A 346 -4.88 35.83 -15.07
C ARG A 346 -3.53 35.17 -14.82
N GLY A 347 -3.46 33.90 -15.23
CA GLY A 347 -2.68 33.48 -16.40
C GLY A 347 -1.17 33.43 -16.24
N LYS A 348 -0.64 32.20 -16.07
CA LYS A 348 0.55 31.70 -16.76
C LYS A 348 0.65 30.19 -16.59
N SER A 349 0.84 29.52 -17.71
CA SER A 349 1.15 28.12 -17.90
C SER A 349 2.43 27.71 -17.15
N TYR A 350 2.37 26.63 -16.39
CA TYR A 350 3.54 25.83 -16.03
C TYR A 350 3.21 24.34 -16.18
N SER A 351 4.09 23.65 -16.89
CA SER A 351 4.16 22.21 -17.09
C SER A 351 4.28 21.49 -15.74
N ALA A 352 3.32 20.61 -15.45
CA ALA A 352 3.37 19.76 -14.26
C ALA A 352 4.34 18.60 -14.49
N SER A 353 5.54 18.69 -13.92
CA SER A 353 6.35 17.53 -13.57
C SER A 353 5.67 16.84 -12.39
N ALA A 354 5.24 15.59 -12.58
CA ALA A 354 4.69 14.75 -11.54
C ALA A 354 5.82 14.30 -10.61
N ASP A 355 5.91 14.94 -9.45
CA ASP A 355 6.68 14.47 -8.31
C ASP A 355 5.69 14.32 -7.14
N ARG A 356 5.07 13.14 -7.04
CA ARG A 356 4.26 12.76 -5.87
C ARG A 356 5.16 11.94 -4.95
N GLY A 357 5.88 12.64 -4.08
CA GLY A 357 6.52 12.00 -2.93
C GLY A 357 5.44 11.42 -2.01
N GLY A 358 5.50 10.11 -1.77
CA GLY A 358 4.65 9.41 -0.82
C GLY A 358 4.82 9.99 0.58
N LYS A 359 3.71 10.34 1.23
CA LYS A 359 3.68 10.89 2.59
C LYS A 359 3.34 9.77 3.56
N ASN A 360 4.34 8.94 3.91
CA ASN A 360 4.18 7.96 4.97
C ASN A 360 4.14 8.63 6.35
N LEU A 361 3.33 8.08 7.27
CA LEU A 361 3.43 8.37 8.70
C LEU A 361 4.81 7.94 9.22
N PRO A 362 5.67 8.84 9.72
CA PRO A 362 6.86 8.41 10.45
C PRO A 362 6.43 7.79 11.79
N CYS A 363 7.11 6.71 12.19
CA CYS A 363 6.88 5.93 13.43
C CYS A 363 6.98 6.72 14.76
N HIS A 364 7.01 8.05 14.75
CA HIS A 364 7.22 8.91 15.92
C HIS A 364 5.94 9.45 16.58
N TYR A 365 4.75 9.08 16.13
CA TYR A 365 3.47 9.55 16.71
C TYR A 365 2.87 8.63 17.79
N TRP A 366 3.57 7.57 18.17
CA TRP A 366 3.14 6.64 19.21
C TRP A 366 3.46 7.19 20.60
N ARG A 367 2.47 7.27 21.49
CA ARG A 367 2.76 7.55 22.92
C ARG A 367 3.61 6.39 23.49
N PRO A 368 4.82 6.66 24.02
CA PRO A 368 5.67 5.59 24.52
C PRO A 368 5.09 4.96 25.79
N TYR A 369 4.93 3.63 25.80
CA TYR A 369 4.58 2.88 27.01
C TYR A 369 5.86 2.36 27.69
N ARG A 370 5.99 2.63 29.00
CA ARG A 370 6.97 1.95 29.87
C ARG A 370 6.33 0.67 30.39
N HIS A 371 6.92 -0.48 30.10
CA HIS A 371 6.60 -1.73 30.79
C HIS A 371 6.87 -1.57 32.30
N ARG A 372 5.83 -1.68 33.13
CA ARG A 372 5.99 -2.09 34.54
C ARG A 372 5.57 -3.55 34.64
N TYR A 373 6.54 -4.45 34.56
CA TYR A 373 6.36 -5.80 35.07
C TYR A 373 6.33 -5.71 36.61
N GLY A 374 5.15 -5.92 37.19
CA GLY A 374 5.02 -6.28 38.61
C GLY A 374 5.21 -7.78 38.73
N GLY A 375 6.35 -8.20 39.28
CA GLY A 375 6.57 -9.58 39.69
C GLY A 375 5.77 -9.90 40.95
N ALA A 376 5.29 -11.14 41.03
CA ALA A 376 5.04 -11.85 42.27
C ALA A 376 6.15 -12.87 42.46
#